data_AF-A0A956H1M1-F1
#
_entry.id   AF-A0A956H1M1-F1
#
_cell.length_a   1.000
_cell.length_b   1.000
_cell.length_c   1.000
_cell.angle_alpha   90.00
_cell.angle_beta   90.00
_cell.angle_gamma   90.00
#
_symmetry.space_group_name_H-M   'P 1'
#
loop_
_entity.id
_entity.type
_entity.pdbx_description
1 polymer ?
#
loop_
_entity_poly.entity_id
_entity_poly.type
_entity_poly.pdbx_seq_one_letter_code
_entity_poly.pdbx_strand_id
1 'polypeptide(L)'
;MSKTRRHRLDGPYDLRQTLLTGDYGRHHPCVQLFGDDPRTVTLHQATHAQTPHASEGPVSFRVQVRAADGEVAAEAWGPGADWFLESMPLLLGLDDRPPALSGRLGRLQRRVPGVRQGRAPNVFELLVHTVIRQRVAWRDAVTTQREILRAHGQPAPGPLGL
;
A
#
# COMPACT_ATOMS: atom_id res chain seq x y z
N MET A 1 -8.33 -7.29 18.40
CA MET A 1 -7.37 -6.31 18.97
C MET A 1 -6.50 -5.79 17.83
N SER A 2 -6.12 -4.51 17.86
CA SER A 2 -5.17 -3.95 16.91
C SER A 2 -3.74 -4.05 17.44
N LYS A 3 -2.77 -3.97 16.53
CA LYS A 3 -1.33 -3.91 16.86
C LYS A 3 -0.73 -2.71 16.14
N THR A 4 0.28 -2.08 16.74
CA THR A 4 0.90 -0.87 16.17
C THR A 4 2.41 -1.00 16.10
N ARG A 5 3.02 -0.34 15.09
CA ARG A 5 4.47 -0.20 14.97
C ARG A 5 4.81 1.16 14.34
N ARG A 6 5.96 1.72 14.70
CA ARG A 6 6.49 2.97 14.13
C ARG A 6 7.88 2.75 13.59
N HIS A 7 8.21 3.46 12.52
CA HIS A 7 9.54 3.44 11.91
C HIS A 7 9.99 4.85 11.61
N ARG A 8 11.26 5.13 11.91
CA ARG A 8 11.91 6.40 11.61
C ARG A 8 12.22 6.46 10.11
N LEU A 9 11.97 7.62 9.53
CA LEU A 9 12.30 7.94 8.15
C LEU A 9 13.71 8.54 8.10
N ASP A 10 14.46 8.19 7.06
CA ASP A 10 15.82 8.70 6.81
C ASP A 10 15.85 9.91 5.87
N GLY A 11 14.68 10.39 5.46
CA GLY A 11 14.50 11.51 4.55
C GLY A 11 13.04 11.72 4.18
N PRO A 12 12.76 12.53 3.14
CA PRO A 12 11.42 12.69 2.61
C PRO A 12 10.78 11.34 2.25
N TYR A 13 9.48 11.22 2.48
CA TYR A 13 8.69 10.04 2.16
C TYR A 13 7.33 10.44 1.60
N ASP A 14 7.00 9.95 0.41
CA ASP A 14 5.71 10.17 -0.25
C ASP A 14 4.96 8.84 -0.29
N LEU A 15 4.15 8.58 0.76
CA LEU A 15 3.37 7.35 0.87
C LEU A 15 2.37 7.20 -0.28
N ARG A 16 1.76 8.32 -0.70
CA ARG A 16 0.75 8.33 -1.77
C ARG A 16 1.35 7.79 -3.05
N GLN A 17 2.51 8.29 -3.46
CA GLN A 17 3.17 7.88 -4.70
C GLN A 17 3.86 6.52 -4.57
N THR A 18 4.40 6.20 -3.40
CA THR A 18 5.07 4.90 -3.12
C THR A 18 4.13 3.71 -3.29
N LEU A 19 2.85 3.87 -2.97
CA LEU A 19 1.86 2.78 -3.00
C LEU A 19 0.91 2.83 -4.21
N LEU A 20 1.22 3.61 -5.25
CA LEU A 20 0.42 3.65 -6.50
C LEU A 20 0.43 2.34 -7.29
N THR A 21 1.31 1.40 -6.94
CA THR A 21 1.37 0.10 -7.61
C THR A 21 0.14 -0.73 -7.25
N GLY A 22 -0.90 -0.67 -8.10
CA GLY A 22 -2.15 -1.40 -7.92
C GLY A 22 -3.35 -0.53 -7.53
N ASP A 23 -3.18 0.79 -7.42
CA ASP A 23 -4.28 1.69 -7.05
C ASP A 23 -5.37 1.72 -8.14
N TYR A 24 -6.65 1.69 -7.73
CA TYR A 24 -7.83 1.87 -8.59
C TYR A 24 -8.53 3.22 -8.33
N GLY A 25 -7.81 4.12 -7.65
CA GLY A 25 -8.29 5.42 -7.21
C GLY A 25 -9.36 5.29 -6.13
N ARG A 26 -10.20 6.33 -6.01
CA ARG A 26 -11.24 6.45 -4.97
C ARG A 26 -12.27 5.32 -4.94
N HIS A 27 -12.35 4.50 -5.99
CA HIS A 27 -13.29 3.40 -6.09
C HIS A 27 -12.69 2.04 -5.72
N HIS A 28 -11.41 2.00 -5.32
CA HIS A 28 -10.79 0.79 -4.82
C HIS A 28 -11.47 0.38 -3.51
N PRO A 29 -12.12 -0.79 -3.42
CA PRO A 29 -12.83 -1.19 -2.20
C PRO A 29 -11.88 -1.46 -1.03
N CYS A 30 -10.71 -2.06 -1.30
CA CYS A 30 -9.74 -2.42 -0.26
C CYS A 30 -8.64 -1.37 -0.01
N VAL A 31 -8.73 -0.16 -0.57
CA VAL A 31 -7.70 0.88 -0.44
C VAL A 31 -8.38 2.25 -0.33
N GLN A 32 -8.03 3.02 0.69
CA GLN A 32 -8.53 4.38 0.87
C GLN A 32 -7.38 5.30 1.30
N LEU A 33 -7.24 6.44 0.64
CA LEU A 33 -6.25 7.47 0.96
C LEU A 33 -6.94 8.73 1.48
N PHE A 34 -6.44 9.25 2.60
CA PHE A 34 -6.94 10.43 3.29
C PHE A 34 -5.85 11.49 3.42
N GLY A 35 -6.21 12.74 3.14
CA GLY A 35 -5.29 13.88 3.16
C GLY A 35 -4.54 14.08 1.84
N ASP A 36 -4.34 15.34 1.48
CA ASP A 36 -3.67 15.71 0.22
C ASP A 36 -2.18 16.02 0.41
N ASP A 37 -1.76 16.37 1.64
CA ASP A 37 -0.35 16.58 1.97
C ASP A 37 0.38 15.24 2.14
N PRO A 38 1.41 14.93 1.32
CA PRO A 38 2.23 13.74 1.47
C PRO A 38 2.86 13.57 2.86
N ARG A 39 3.02 14.67 3.62
CA ARG A 39 3.62 14.68 4.96
C ARG A 39 2.70 14.20 6.07
N THR A 40 1.40 14.15 5.81
CA THR A 40 0.36 13.78 6.80
C THR A 40 -0.66 12.77 6.25
N VAL A 41 -0.40 12.22 5.07
CA VAL A 41 -1.33 11.30 4.40
C VAL A 41 -1.54 10.03 5.22
N THR A 42 -2.78 9.55 5.23
CA THR A 42 -3.17 8.29 5.85
C THR A 42 -3.68 7.34 4.76
N LEU A 43 -3.15 6.12 4.73
CA LEU A 43 -3.64 5.02 3.93
C LEU A 43 -4.39 4.04 4.83
N HIS A 44 -5.56 3.58 4.39
CA HIS A 44 -6.17 2.33 4.85
C HIS A 44 -6.09 1.31 3.72
N GLN A 45 -5.73 0.07 4.03
CA GLN A 45 -5.73 -1.01 3.07
C GLN A 45 -6.12 -2.35 3.71
N ALA A 46 -6.75 -3.21 2.93
CA ALA A 46 -7.01 -4.60 3.26
C ALA A 46 -6.42 -5.52 2.18
N THR A 47 -5.83 -6.63 2.61
CA THR A 47 -5.16 -7.61 1.75
C THR A 47 -5.09 -8.94 2.49
N HIS A 48 -4.60 -9.97 1.82
CA HIS A 48 -4.28 -11.25 2.44
C HIS A 48 -2.76 -11.40 2.63
N ALA A 49 -2.32 -11.46 3.90
CA ALA A 49 -0.92 -11.64 4.24
C ALA A 49 -0.45 -13.04 3.84
N GLN A 50 0.60 -13.09 3.02
CA GLN A 50 1.12 -14.33 2.46
C GLN A 50 2.64 -14.29 2.38
N THR A 51 3.27 -15.39 2.79
CA THR A 51 4.68 -15.69 2.52
C THR A 51 4.77 -16.76 1.41
N PRO A 52 5.96 -16.99 0.82
CA PRO A 52 6.12 -18.08 -0.16
C PRO A 52 5.76 -19.47 0.37
N HIS A 53 5.79 -19.67 1.70
CA HIS A 53 5.63 -20.97 2.33
C HIS A 53 4.39 -21.11 3.22
N ALA A 54 3.74 -20.01 3.59
CA ALA A 54 2.57 -20.03 4.47
C ALA A 54 1.63 -18.83 4.24
N SER A 55 0.35 -19.06 4.48
CA SER A 55 -0.65 -18.00 4.58
C SER A 55 -0.75 -17.53 6.03
N GLU A 56 -0.58 -16.23 6.25
CA GLU A 56 -0.75 -15.59 7.57
C GLU A 56 -2.21 -15.11 7.78
N GLY A 57 -3.00 -15.10 6.70
CA GLY A 57 -4.44 -14.80 6.73
C GLY A 57 -4.79 -13.35 6.37
N PRO A 58 -6.08 -12.98 6.47
CA PRO A 58 -6.53 -11.64 6.12
C PRO A 58 -5.96 -10.59 7.08
N VAL A 59 -5.62 -9.43 6.53
CA VAL A 59 -5.13 -8.28 7.29
C VAL A 59 -5.74 -7.00 6.73
N SER A 60 -6.13 -6.12 7.64
CA SER A 60 -6.32 -4.71 7.29
C SER A 60 -5.34 -3.87 8.09
N PHE A 61 -4.96 -2.72 7.54
CA PHE A 61 -4.00 -1.84 8.16
C PHE A 61 -4.21 -0.39 7.78
N ARG A 62 -3.76 0.47 8.69
CA ARG A 62 -3.65 1.92 8.52
C ARG A 62 -2.18 2.28 8.55
N VAL A 63 -1.72 3.09 7.60
CA VAL A 63 -0.38 3.68 7.59
C VAL A 63 -0.52 5.20 7.59
N GLN A 64 0.20 5.88 8.47
CA GLN A 64 0.17 7.35 8.61
C GLN A 64 1.59 7.90 8.50
N VAL A 65 1.80 8.84 7.58
CA VAL A 65 3.03 9.63 7.56
C VAL A 65 2.94 10.69 8.65
N ARG A 66 3.98 10.80 9.47
CA ARG A 66 4.14 11.79 10.54
C ARG A 66 5.45 12.53 10.32
N ALA A 67 5.49 13.36 9.28
CA ALA A 67 6.73 14.02 8.87
C ALA A 67 7.31 14.95 9.95
N ALA A 68 6.45 15.56 10.78
CA ALA A 68 6.89 16.39 11.92
C ALA A 68 7.72 15.60 12.94
N ASP A 69 7.40 14.31 13.11
CA ASP A 69 8.12 13.39 13.99
C ASP A 69 9.27 12.66 13.25
N GLY A 70 9.32 12.79 11.91
CA GLY A 70 10.22 12.03 11.06
C GLY A 70 9.90 10.53 11.06
N GLU A 71 8.63 10.15 11.17
CA GLU A 71 8.19 8.76 11.31
C GLU A 71 7.06 8.38 10.35
N VAL A 72 6.93 7.08 10.12
CA VAL A 72 5.72 6.44 9.62
C VAL A 72 5.17 5.50 10.70
N ALA A 73 3.88 5.61 10.98
CA ALA A 73 3.19 4.78 11.97
C ALA A 73 2.19 3.87 11.27
N ALA A 74 2.11 2.61 11.68
CA ALA A 74 1.07 1.71 11.23
C ALA A 74 0.33 1.04 12.37
N GLU A 75 -0.93 0.74 12.09
CA GLU A 75 -1.83 -0.05 12.92
C GLU A 75 -2.43 -1.15 12.04
N ALA A 76 -2.50 -2.37 12.55
CA ALA A 76 -3.00 -3.53 11.79
C ALA A 76 -3.97 -4.39 12.61
N TRP A 77 -4.87 -5.06 11.89
CA TRP A 77 -5.93 -5.92 12.42
C TRP A 77 -6.01 -7.24 11.66
N GLY A 78 -6.45 -8.30 12.35
CA GLY A 78 -6.66 -9.62 11.78
C GLY A 78 -5.48 -10.58 11.99
N PRO A 79 -5.61 -11.84 11.55
CA PRO A 79 -4.57 -12.86 11.68
C PRO A 79 -3.21 -12.44 11.10
N GLY A 80 -3.20 -11.74 9.96
CA GLY A 80 -1.96 -11.31 9.30
C GLY A 80 -1.32 -10.03 9.87
N ALA A 81 -1.81 -9.50 11.00
CA ALA A 81 -1.36 -8.22 11.55
C ALA A 81 0.12 -8.23 11.96
N ASP A 82 0.60 -9.30 12.60
CA ASP A 82 2.00 -9.40 13.02
C ASP A 82 2.93 -9.42 11.81
N TRP A 83 2.64 -10.30 10.84
CA TRP A 83 3.37 -10.40 9.60
C TRP A 83 3.46 -9.05 8.88
N PHE A 84 2.33 -8.32 8.80
CA PHE A 84 2.32 -7.02 8.16
C PHE A 84 3.23 -6.05 8.89
N LEU A 85 3.12 -5.92 10.21
CA LEU A 85 3.94 -4.97 10.98
C LEU A 85 5.43 -5.33 10.96
N GLU A 86 5.77 -6.62 10.90
CA GLU A 86 7.14 -7.08 10.73
C GLU A 86 7.69 -6.78 9.34
N SER A 87 6.91 -7.02 8.30
CA SER A 87 7.30 -6.82 6.89
C SER A 87 7.15 -5.37 6.42
N MET A 88 6.47 -4.52 7.20
CA MET A 88 6.08 -3.16 6.81
C MET A 88 7.24 -2.34 6.22
N PRO A 89 8.47 -2.32 6.78
CA PRO A 89 9.56 -1.54 6.19
C PRO A 89 9.83 -1.89 4.73
N LEU A 90 9.75 -3.17 4.38
CA LEU A 90 9.97 -3.67 3.02
C LEU A 90 8.76 -3.37 2.12
N LEU A 91 7.55 -3.53 2.65
CA LEU A 91 6.31 -3.21 1.92
C LEU A 91 6.22 -1.70 1.59
N LEU A 92 6.72 -0.86 2.49
CA LEU A 92 6.78 0.60 2.34
C LEU A 92 8.02 1.09 1.58
N GLY A 93 8.94 0.20 1.19
CA GLY A 93 10.16 0.55 0.46
C GLY A 93 11.16 1.38 1.28
N LEU A 94 11.18 1.22 2.61
CA LEU A 94 12.09 1.95 3.48
C LEU A 94 13.56 1.55 3.27
N ASP A 95 13.81 0.40 2.64
CA ASP A 95 15.12 -0.08 2.18
C ASP A 95 15.48 0.36 0.74
N ASP A 96 14.57 1.02 0.02
CA ASP A 96 14.82 1.46 -1.35
C ASP A 96 15.86 2.60 -1.40
N ARG A 97 16.97 2.37 -2.10
CA ARG A 97 18.09 3.31 -2.25
C ARG A 97 18.42 3.50 -3.74
N PRO A 98 17.57 4.21 -4.50
CA PRO A 98 17.82 4.42 -5.91
C PRO A 98 19.07 5.29 -6.09
N PRO A 99 19.95 4.98 -7.06
CA PRO A 99 21.10 5.82 -7.34
C PRO A 99 20.65 7.21 -7.84
N ALA A 100 21.56 8.18 -7.81
CA ALA A 100 21.32 9.47 -8.44
C ALA A 100 21.19 9.27 -9.95
N LEU A 101 20.02 9.61 -10.50
CA LEU A 101 19.75 9.50 -11.92
C LEU A 101 20.21 10.76 -12.66
N SER A 102 20.58 10.63 -13.93
CA SER A 102 21.05 11.73 -14.76
C SER A 102 20.00 12.16 -15.80
N GLY A 103 20.25 13.30 -16.48
CA GLY A 103 19.42 13.78 -17.58
C GLY A 103 17.95 14.00 -17.20
N ARG A 104 17.04 13.44 -18.02
CA ARG A 104 15.58 13.57 -17.81
C ARG A 104 15.11 12.85 -16.56
N LEU A 105 15.67 11.68 -16.27
CA LEU A 105 15.32 10.89 -15.09
C LEU A 105 15.77 11.56 -13.80
N GLY A 106 16.96 12.16 -13.78
CA GLY A 106 17.41 12.97 -12.63
C GLY A 106 16.50 14.17 -12.36
N ARG A 107 15.98 14.82 -13.40
CA ARG A 107 14.97 15.90 -13.23
C ARG A 107 13.67 15.38 -12.64
N LEU A 108 13.23 14.18 -13.04
CA LEU A 108 12.04 13.55 -12.47
C LEU A 108 12.27 13.18 -11.00
N GLN A 109 13.37 12.51 -10.69
CA GLN A 109 13.76 12.12 -9.33
C GLN A 109 13.76 13.32 -8.36
N ARG A 110 14.19 14.51 -8.81
CA ARG A 110 14.15 15.73 -8.00
C ARG A 110 12.76 16.34 -7.85
N ARG A 111 11.82 16.07 -8.76
CA ARG A 111 10.44 16.60 -8.71
C ARG A 111 9.53 15.79 -7.80
N VAL A 112 9.85 14.52 -7.57
CA VAL A 112 9.09 13.61 -6.72
C VAL A 112 9.99 13.01 -5.62
N PRO A 113 10.53 13.84 -4.71
CA PRO A 113 11.39 13.35 -3.65
C PRO A 113 10.60 12.45 -2.69
N GLY A 114 11.22 11.36 -2.24
CA GLY A 114 10.65 10.47 -1.23
C GLY A 114 9.71 9.39 -1.77
N VAL A 115 9.52 9.28 -3.08
CA VAL A 115 8.92 8.09 -3.70
C VAL A 115 9.88 6.92 -3.52
N ARG A 116 9.36 5.80 -3.02
CA ARG A 116 10.10 4.55 -2.84
C ARG A 116 9.44 3.44 -3.65
N GLN A 117 10.22 2.43 -4.00
CA GLN A 117 9.71 1.18 -4.55
C GLN A 117 9.49 0.16 -3.42
N GLY A 118 8.24 0.04 -2.99
CA GLY A 118 7.83 -0.98 -2.02
C GLY A 118 7.66 -2.38 -2.62
N ARG A 119 7.58 -3.38 -1.75
CA ARG A 119 7.16 -4.74 -2.11
C ARG A 119 5.64 -4.88 -2.05
N ALA A 120 5.08 -5.72 -2.91
CA ALA A 120 3.67 -6.08 -2.83
C ALA A 120 3.44 -7.07 -1.68
N PRO A 121 2.40 -6.89 -0.84
CA PRO A 121 2.09 -7.83 0.23
C PRO A 121 1.57 -9.16 -0.29
N ASN A 122 0.99 -9.17 -1.50
CA ASN A 122 0.40 -10.34 -2.12
C ASN A 122 0.55 -10.27 -3.66
N VAL A 123 1.31 -11.21 -4.23
CA VAL A 123 1.55 -11.27 -5.68
C VAL A 123 0.29 -11.69 -6.45
N PHE A 124 -0.57 -12.52 -5.86
CA PHE A 124 -1.81 -12.95 -6.50
C PHE A 124 -2.78 -11.78 -6.66
N GLU A 125 -2.94 -10.94 -5.63
CA GLU A 125 -3.76 -9.71 -5.75
C GLU A 125 -3.23 -8.80 -6.86
N LEU A 126 -1.91 -8.57 -6.90
CA LEU A 126 -1.27 -7.78 -7.95
C LEU A 126 -1.48 -8.38 -9.36
N LEU A 127 -1.42 -9.71 -9.47
CA LEU A 127 -1.67 -10.42 -10.73
C LEU A 127 -3.12 -10.24 -11.18
N VAL A 128 -4.09 -10.44 -10.29
CA VAL A 128 -5.52 -10.22 -10.58
C VAL A 128 -5.73 -8.78 -11.06
N HIS A 129 -5.18 -7.79 -10.35
CA HIS A 129 -5.27 -6.39 -10.77
C HIS A 129 -4.65 -6.16 -12.16
N THR A 130 -3.54 -6.81 -12.47
CA THR A 130 -2.87 -6.65 -13.76
C THR A 130 -3.67 -7.30 -14.89
N VAL A 131 -4.19 -8.51 -14.69
CA VAL A 131 -4.93 -9.27 -15.71
C VAL A 131 -6.25 -8.58 -16.07
N ILE A 132 -7.05 -8.16 -15.07
CA ILE A 132 -8.37 -7.53 -15.35
C ILE A 132 -8.25 -6.17 -16.06
N ARG A 133 -7.05 -5.57 -16.09
CA ARG A 133 -6.78 -4.30 -16.81
C ARG A 133 -6.38 -4.52 -18.27
N GLN A 134 -6.13 -5.75 -18.70
CA GLN A 134 -5.62 -6.00 -20.05
C GLN A 134 -6.72 -5.76 -21.09
N ARG A 135 -6.45 -4.84 -22.02
CA ARG A 135 -7.29 -4.52 -23.19
C ARG A 135 -8.69 -3.98 -22.87
N VAL A 136 -8.92 -3.46 -21.67
CA VAL A 136 -10.20 -2.84 -21.28
C VAL A 136 -10.00 -1.41 -20.81
N ALA A 137 -11.08 -0.61 -20.78
CA ALA A 137 -11.00 0.72 -20.20
C ALA A 137 -10.83 0.62 -18.67
N TRP A 138 -10.18 1.63 -18.09
CA TRP A 138 -9.94 1.69 -16.64
C TRP A 138 -11.20 1.47 -15.80
N ARG A 139 -12.30 2.15 -16.17
CA ARG A 139 -13.59 2.04 -15.49
C ARG A 139 -14.16 0.62 -15.47
N ASP A 140 -13.90 -0.15 -16.52
CA ASP A 140 -14.39 -1.52 -16.65
C ASP A 140 -13.58 -2.41 -15.71
N ALA A 141 -12.25 -2.23 -15.67
CA ALA A 141 -11.39 -2.93 -14.73
C ALA A 141 -11.75 -2.67 -13.25
N VAL A 142 -12.06 -1.42 -12.89
CA VAL A 142 -12.56 -1.06 -11.54
C VAL A 142 -13.86 -1.80 -11.24
N THR A 143 -14.77 -1.85 -12.20
CA THR A 143 -16.08 -2.51 -12.04
C THR A 143 -15.89 -4.01 -11.83
N THR A 144 -15.11 -4.67 -12.70
CA THR A 144 -14.78 -6.09 -12.59
C THR A 144 -14.12 -6.42 -11.26
N GLN A 145 -13.18 -5.61 -10.77
CA GLN A 145 -12.55 -5.82 -9.47
C GLN A 145 -13.59 -5.82 -8.34
N ARG A 146 -14.51 -4.85 -8.34
CA ARG A 146 -15.56 -4.73 -7.32
C ARG A 146 -16.52 -5.92 -7.37
N GLU A 147 -16.86 -6.40 -8.56
CA GLU A 147 -17.70 -7.58 -8.74
C GLU A 147 -17.02 -8.85 -8.20
N ILE A 148 -15.74 -9.06 -8.54
CA ILE A 148 -14.94 -10.18 -8.02
C ILE A 148 -14.88 -10.14 -6.49
N LEU A 149 -14.58 -8.99 -5.90
CA LEU A 149 -14.47 -8.86 -4.44
C LEU A 149 -15.81 -9.01 -3.73
N ARG A 150 -16.92 -8.59 -4.35
CA ARG A 150 -18.26 -8.83 -3.79
C ARG A 150 -18.67 -10.30 -3.86
N ALA A 151 -18.26 -11.00 -4.92
CA ALA A 151 -18.61 -12.40 -5.12
C ALA A 151 -17.71 -13.37 -4.34
N HIS A 152 -16.42 -13.04 -4.20
CA HIS A 152 -15.40 -13.97 -3.71
C HIS A 152 -14.56 -13.43 -2.54
N GLY A 153 -14.72 -12.15 -2.20
CA GLY A 153 -14.03 -11.54 -1.07
C GLY A 153 -14.69 -11.86 0.27
N GLN A 154 -14.01 -11.44 1.33
CA GLN A 154 -14.52 -11.47 2.70
C GLN A 154 -14.34 -10.09 3.33
N PRO A 155 -15.16 -9.71 4.34
CA PRO A 155 -15.00 -8.43 5.02
C PRO A 155 -13.60 -8.26 5.60
N ALA A 156 -13.02 -7.06 5.48
CA ALA A 156 -11.73 -6.78 6.08
C ALA A 156 -11.81 -6.85 7.62
N PRO A 157 -10.78 -7.40 8.31
CA PRO A 157 -10.72 -7.36 9.76
C PRO A 157 -10.71 -5.91 10.28
N GLY A 158 -11.26 -5.67 11.47
CA GLY A 158 -11.11 -4.38 12.15
C GLY A 158 -12.04 -3.26 11.67
N PRO A 159 -11.82 -2.01 12.12
CA PRO A 159 -12.80 -0.93 12.05
C PRO A 159 -12.69 -0.06 10.80
N LEU A 160 -11.87 -0.42 9.81
CA LEU A 160 -11.56 0.46 8.68
C LEU A 160 -12.69 0.52 7.63
N GLY A 161 -13.64 -0.41 7.66
CA GLY A 161 -14.77 -0.44 6.74
C GLY A 161 -14.36 -0.70 5.28
N LEU A 162 -13.40 -1.62 5.08
CA LEU A 162 -12.87 -2.06 3.79
C LEU A 162 -13.45 -3.40 3.34
#